data_AF-A0A961EXF1-F1
#
_entry.id   AF-A0A961EXF1-F1
#
_cell.length_a   1.000
_cell.length_b   1.000
_cell.length_c   1.000
_cell.angle_alpha   90.00
_cell.angle_beta   90.00
_cell.angle_gamma   90.00
#
_symmetry.space_group_name_H-M   'P 1'
#
loop_
_entity.id
_entity.type
_entity.pdbx_description
1 polymer ?
#
loop_
_entity_poly.entity_id
_entity_poly.type
_entity_poly.pdbx_seq_one_letter_code
_entity_poly.pdbx_strand_id
1 'polypeptide(L)'
;VAQILKQGGLERFIYEVYIFDGLYGRVDEFEAWIAQDQGRFVSIYTESGGTLPVQLQLMHRLRQQHIDYYQDLDMNLNDEMLMHNQNLFLESSAHHRGVIYAYDQLCRLLSNSVLENRVIPMSVQ
;
A
#
# COMPACT_ATOMS: atom_id res chain seq x y z
N VAL A 1 11.84 -4.46 -5.16
CA VAL A 1 10.73 -3.49 -4.99
C VAL A 1 11.19 -2.26 -4.22
N ALA A 2 11.57 -2.36 -2.95
CA ALA A 2 11.99 -1.20 -2.13
C ALA A 2 13.01 -0.27 -2.83
N GLN A 3 14.05 -0.83 -3.47
CA GLN A 3 15.08 -0.03 -4.16
C GLN A 3 14.55 0.80 -5.34
N ILE A 4 13.42 0.42 -5.94
CA ILE A 4 12.75 1.19 -7.00
C ILE A 4 12.25 2.54 -6.44
N LEU A 5 11.93 2.60 -5.13
CA LEU A 5 11.47 3.82 -4.47
C LEU A 5 12.60 4.84 -4.21
N LYS A 6 13.86 4.48 -4.47
CA LYS A 6 15.04 5.31 -4.15
C LYS A 6 16.04 5.42 -5.29
N GLN A 7 16.00 4.50 -6.25
CA GLN A 7 16.96 4.42 -7.34
C GLN A 7 16.30 4.77 -8.66
N GLY A 8 16.90 5.73 -9.37
CA GLY A 8 16.50 6.09 -10.74
C GLY A 8 16.08 7.54 -10.92
N GLY A 9 15.91 8.32 -9.84
CA GLY A 9 15.52 9.73 -9.92
C GLY A 9 14.07 9.95 -10.39
N LEU A 10 13.27 8.87 -10.31
CA LEU A 10 11.87 8.84 -10.75
C LEU A 10 10.89 8.73 -9.57
N GLU A 11 11.37 8.92 -8.34
CA GLU A 11 10.59 8.73 -7.11
C GLU A 11 9.34 9.62 -7.11
N ARG A 12 9.48 10.85 -7.62
CA ARG A 12 8.39 11.83 -7.81
C ARG A 12 7.30 11.40 -8.82
N PHE A 13 7.53 10.36 -9.60
CA PHE A 13 6.58 9.81 -10.56
C PHE A 13 5.89 8.54 -10.04
N ILE A 14 6.24 8.09 -8.83
CA ILE A 14 5.59 6.98 -8.16
C ILE A 14 4.44 7.56 -7.33
N TYR A 15 3.23 7.46 -7.87
CA TYR A 15 2.03 8.01 -7.22
C TYR A 15 1.45 7.07 -6.17
N GLU A 16 1.62 5.76 -6.35
CA GLU A 16 1.03 4.75 -5.48
C GLU A 16 1.93 3.51 -5.38
N VAL A 17 2.02 2.94 -4.19
CA VAL A 17 2.75 1.70 -3.89
C VAL A 17 1.80 0.73 -3.22
N TYR A 18 1.53 -0.40 -3.88
CA TYR A 18 0.72 -1.50 -3.33
C TYR A 18 1.61 -2.69 -3.04
N ILE A 19 1.56 -3.19 -1.81
CA ILE A 19 2.28 -4.38 -1.35
C ILE A 19 1.28 -5.39 -0.82
N PHE A 20 1.34 -6.60 -1.34
CA PHE A 20 0.53 -7.73 -0.91
C PHE A 20 1.45 -8.78 -0.30
N ASP A 21 1.43 -8.92 1.03
CA ASP A 21 2.25 -9.86 1.81
C ASP A 21 3.73 -9.90 1.33
N GLY A 22 4.30 -8.71 1.13
CA GLY A 22 5.56 -8.55 0.41
C GLY A 22 6.61 -7.71 1.14
N LEU A 23 6.31 -7.19 2.33
CA LEU A 23 7.22 -6.37 3.10
C LEU A 23 8.14 -7.26 3.96
N TYR A 24 9.12 -7.89 3.33
CA TYR A 24 10.08 -8.76 4.03
C TYR A 24 11.29 -8.03 4.64
N GLY A 25 11.45 -6.73 4.36
CA GLY A 25 12.56 -5.94 4.88
C GLY A 25 12.67 -4.57 4.19
N ARG A 26 13.85 -3.93 4.33
CA ARG A 26 14.12 -2.58 3.81
C ARG A 26 13.13 -1.52 4.33
N VAL A 27 12.75 -1.63 5.60
CA VAL A 27 11.79 -0.72 6.26
C VAL A 27 12.20 0.74 6.08
N ASP A 28 13.50 1.05 6.20
CA ASP A 28 14.04 2.41 6.03
C ASP A 28 13.68 3.03 4.66
N GLU A 29 13.59 2.21 3.61
CA GLU A 29 13.30 2.68 2.24
C GLU A 29 11.82 3.03 2.07
N PHE A 30 10.92 2.20 2.63
CA PHE A 30 9.48 2.48 2.60
C PHE A 30 9.11 3.65 3.49
N GLU A 31 9.70 3.71 4.69
CA GLU A 31 9.57 4.83 5.61
C GLU A 31 10.00 6.15 4.96
N ALA A 32 11.18 6.18 4.32
CA ALA A 32 11.68 7.36 3.64
C ALA A 32 10.83 7.78 2.44
N TRP A 33 10.15 6.85 1.77
CA TRP A 33 9.22 7.16 0.69
C TRP A 33 7.90 7.72 1.22
N ILE A 34 7.31 7.07 2.24
CA ILE A 34 6.08 7.52 2.91
C ILE A 34 6.26 8.94 3.49
N ALA A 35 7.40 9.21 4.12
CA ALA A 35 7.70 10.51 4.71
C ALA A 35 7.81 11.66 3.70
N GLN A 36 7.89 11.38 2.40
CA GLN A 36 7.85 12.42 1.37
C GLN A 36 6.44 13.00 1.18
N ASP A 37 5.39 12.27 1.58
CA ASP A 37 3.98 12.68 1.44
C ASP A 37 3.61 13.02 -0.02
N GLN A 38 4.15 12.25 -0.98
CA GLN A 38 3.96 12.47 -2.42
C GLN A 38 3.08 11.42 -3.11
N GLY A 39 2.60 10.42 -2.37
CA GLY A 39 1.88 9.30 -2.95
C GLY A 39 1.20 8.41 -1.92
N ARG A 40 0.38 7.48 -2.42
CA ARG A 40 -0.39 6.55 -1.61
C ARG A 40 0.40 5.28 -1.30
N PHE A 41 0.50 4.91 -0.03
CA PHE A 41 1.02 3.61 0.39
C PHE A 41 -0.12 2.68 0.80
N VAL A 42 -0.21 1.50 0.19
CA VAL A 42 -1.13 0.45 0.60
C VAL A 42 -0.35 -0.83 0.87
N SER A 43 -0.45 -1.31 2.10
CA SER A 43 0.14 -2.56 2.53
C SER A 43 -0.96 -3.50 3.00
N ILE A 44 -1.20 -4.57 2.24
CA ILE A 44 -2.07 -5.67 2.65
C ILE A 44 -1.21 -6.82 3.15
N TYR A 45 -1.44 -7.30 4.37
CA TYR A 45 -0.63 -8.34 5.00
C TYR A 45 -1.51 -9.39 5.68
N THR A 46 -1.01 -10.61 5.89
CA THR A 46 -1.74 -11.65 6.63
C THR A 46 -1.16 -11.82 8.03
N GLU A 47 -2.01 -12.13 9.03
CA GLU A 47 -1.54 -12.37 10.42
C GLU A 47 -0.57 -13.55 10.49
N SER A 48 -0.87 -14.63 9.76
CA SER A 48 -0.04 -15.83 9.64
C SER A 48 1.10 -15.68 8.62
N GLY A 49 1.25 -14.50 8.02
CA GLY A 49 2.26 -14.20 7.01
C GLY A 49 3.65 -14.02 7.61
N GLY A 50 4.68 -14.22 6.79
CA GLY A 50 6.08 -14.00 7.19
C GLY A 50 6.46 -12.52 7.36
N THR A 51 5.58 -11.59 7.01
CA THR A 51 5.87 -10.15 6.98
C THR A 51 5.35 -9.37 8.19
N LEU A 52 4.47 -9.95 9.02
CA LEU A 52 3.83 -9.24 10.15
C LEU A 52 4.84 -8.52 11.07
N PRO A 53 5.98 -9.12 11.48
CA PRO A 53 6.95 -8.42 12.31
C PRO A 53 7.52 -7.17 11.65
N VAL A 54 7.74 -7.22 10.33
CA VAL A 54 8.28 -6.11 9.54
C VAL A 54 7.21 -5.03 9.33
N GLN A 55 5.93 -5.42 9.18
CA GLN A 55 4.80 -4.51 9.15
C GLN A 55 4.71 -3.69 10.43
N LEU A 56 4.70 -4.38 11.57
CA LEU A 56 4.62 -3.75 12.88
C LEU A 56 5.83 -2.84 13.11
N GLN A 57 7.01 -3.21 12.63
CA GLN A 57 8.20 -2.37 12.68
C GLN A 57 8.01 -1.07 11.88
N LEU A 58 7.54 -1.13 10.63
CA LEU A 58 7.28 0.07 9.82
C LEU A 58 6.24 0.96 10.48
N MET A 59 5.11 0.39 10.88
CA MET A 59 4.01 1.10 11.55
C MET A 59 4.43 1.76 12.86
N HIS A 60 5.32 1.13 13.63
CA HIS A 60 5.89 1.71 14.83
C HIS A 60 6.73 2.96 14.52
N ARG A 61 7.57 2.90 13.48
CA ARG A 61 8.40 4.03 13.08
C ARG A 61 7.59 5.21 12.53
N LEU A 62 6.55 4.94 11.74
CA LEU A 62 5.62 5.98 11.28
C LEU A 62 4.97 6.71 12.47
N ARG A 63 4.53 5.97 13.51
CA ARG A 63 4.03 6.59 14.75
C ARG A 63 5.08 7.46 15.44
N GLN A 64 6.33 7.00 15.53
CA GLN A 64 7.42 7.77 16.14
C GLN A 64 7.70 9.08 15.40
N GLN A 65 7.43 9.12 14.10
CA GLN A 65 7.58 10.31 13.26
C GLN A 65 6.31 11.15 13.14
N HIS A 66 5.23 10.78 13.83
CA HIS A 66 3.92 11.45 13.74
C HIS A 66 3.35 11.45 12.30
N ILE A 67 3.63 10.38 11.55
CA ILE A 67 3.03 10.16 10.22
C ILE A 67 1.75 9.35 10.41
N ASP A 68 0.64 9.92 9.96
CA ASP A 68 -0.67 9.30 10.04
C ASP A 68 -0.80 8.12 9.07
N TYR A 69 -1.48 7.09 9.53
CA TYR A 69 -1.92 5.97 8.70
C TYR A 69 -3.21 5.36 9.25
N TYR A 70 -3.95 4.74 8.34
CA TYR A 70 -5.12 3.94 8.67
C TYR A 70 -4.74 2.47 8.81
N GLN A 71 -5.26 1.81 9.84
CA GLN A 71 -5.10 0.38 10.05
C GLN A 71 -6.46 -0.26 10.35
N ASP A 72 -6.80 -1.31 9.61
CA ASP A 72 -8.00 -2.13 9.87
C ASP A 72 -7.91 -3.47 9.12
N LEU A 73 -8.94 -4.30 9.24
CA LEU A 73 -9.15 -5.45 8.36
C LEU A 73 -9.53 -4.99 6.95
N ASP A 74 -9.04 -5.69 5.93
CA ASP A 74 -9.37 -5.43 4.53
C ASP A 74 -10.88 -5.42 4.25
N MET A 75 -11.65 -6.27 4.94
CA MET A 75 -13.10 -6.37 4.81
C MET A 75 -13.88 -5.15 5.34
N ASN A 76 -13.27 -4.31 6.18
CA ASN A 76 -13.90 -3.11 6.72
C ASN A 76 -13.72 -1.89 5.81
N LEU A 77 -12.91 -2.03 4.76
CA LEU A 77 -12.58 -0.97 3.84
C LEU A 77 -13.79 -0.50 3.03
N ASN A 78 -13.96 0.82 2.95
CA ASN A 78 -14.94 1.46 2.08
C ASN A 78 -14.30 2.61 1.29
N ASP A 79 -15.03 3.15 0.32
CA ASP A 79 -14.51 4.19 -0.58
C ASP A 79 -14.15 5.48 0.16
N GLU A 80 -14.89 5.85 1.22
CA GLU A 80 -14.58 7.03 2.03
C GLU A 80 -13.23 6.90 2.73
N MET A 81 -12.95 5.73 3.32
CA MET A 81 -11.65 5.42 3.93
C MET A 81 -10.54 5.45 2.88
N LEU A 82 -10.79 4.96 1.67
CA LEU A 82 -9.83 5.01 0.57
C LEU A 82 -9.58 6.44 0.07
N MET A 83 -10.57 7.30 0.07
CA MET A 83 -10.40 8.70 -0.35
C MET A 83 -9.62 9.53 0.67
N HIS A 84 -9.80 9.26 1.97
CA HIS A 84 -9.26 10.11 3.03
C HIS A 84 -7.90 9.66 3.59
N ASN A 85 -7.46 8.44 3.31
CA ASN A 85 -6.20 7.92 3.86
C ASN A 85 -5.16 7.68 2.75
N GLN A 86 -3.98 8.29 2.92
CA GLN A 86 -2.85 8.09 2.02
C GLN A 86 -2.05 6.82 2.35
N ASN A 87 -1.93 6.49 3.64
CA ASN A 87 -1.18 5.34 4.13
C ASN A 87 -2.15 4.34 4.75
N LEU A 88 -2.28 3.18 4.11
CA LEU A 88 -3.24 2.14 4.46
C LEU A 88 -2.48 0.85 4.81
N PHE A 89 -2.72 0.33 6.01
CA PHE A 89 -2.21 -0.95 6.48
C PHE A 89 -3.39 -1.87 6.75
N LEU A 90 -3.65 -2.79 5.83
CA LEU A 90 -4.83 -3.65 5.83
C LEU A 90 -4.43 -5.08 6.18
N GLU A 91 -4.93 -5.58 7.29
CA GLU A 91 -4.79 -7.01 7.61
C GLU A 91 -5.83 -7.80 6.81
N SER A 92 -5.38 -8.80 6.07
CA SER A 92 -6.28 -9.59 5.26
C SER A 92 -7.02 -10.63 6.09
N SER A 93 -8.35 -10.58 6.01
CA SER A 93 -9.26 -11.54 6.63
C SER A 93 -9.24 -12.94 5.98
N ALA A 94 -8.47 -13.13 4.90
CA ALA A 94 -8.42 -14.38 4.14
C ALA A 94 -7.63 -15.50 4.87
N HIS A 95 -8.28 -16.25 5.76
CA HIS A 95 -7.80 -17.56 6.20
C HIS A 95 -8.25 -18.67 5.24
N HIS A 96 -7.29 -19.30 4.54
CA HIS A 96 -7.37 -20.57 3.80
C HIS A 96 -8.50 -20.79 2.75
N ARG A 97 -9.49 -19.91 2.61
CA ARG A 97 -10.51 -19.92 1.54
C ARG A 97 -10.97 -18.49 1.24
N GLY A 98 -10.39 -17.83 0.24
CA GLY A 98 -10.83 -16.47 -0.05
C GLY A 98 -10.14 -15.74 -1.19
N VAL A 99 -9.69 -16.43 -2.24
CA VAL A 99 -9.19 -15.76 -3.46
C VAL A 99 -10.23 -14.79 -4.04
N ILE A 100 -11.52 -15.06 -3.81
CA ILE A 100 -12.64 -14.23 -4.29
C ILE A 100 -12.71 -12.88 -3.54
N TYR A 101 -12.50 -12.85 -2.23
CA TYR A 101 -12.52 -11.60 -1.46
C TYR A 101 -11.28 -10.74 -1.72
N ALA A 102 -10.13 -11.37 -1.90
CA ALA A 102 -8.93 -10.68 -2.33
C ALA A 102 -9.13 -10.01 -3.71
N TYR A 103 -9.91 -10.62 -4.61
CA TYR A 103 -10.22 -10.05 -5.92
C TYR A 103 -11.14 -8.83 -5.83
N ASP A 104 -12.24 -8.91 -5.09
CA ASP A 104 -13.16 -7.76 -4.94
C ASP A 104 -12.50 -6.58 -4.22
N GLN A 105 -11.68 -6.84 -3.19
CA GLN A 105 -10.96 -5.77 -2.49
C GLN A 105 -9.82 -5.19 -3.32
N LEU A 106 -9.10 -6.02 -4.07
CA LEU A 106 -8.13 -5.54 -5.04
C LEU A 106 -8.81 -4.68 -6.12
N CYS A 107 -9.96 -5.10 -6.63
CA CYS A 107 -10.74 -4.30 -7.58
C CYS A 107 -11.15 -2.96 -6.97
N ARG A 108 -11.64 -2.92 -5.73
CA ARG A 108 -11.98 -1.65 -5.03
C ARG A 108 -10.77 -0.73 -4.82
N LEU A 109 -9.62 -1.30 -4.48
CA LEU A 109 -8.36 -0.56 -4.36
C LEU A 109 -7.92 0.02 -5.69
N LEU A 110 -7.94 -0.79 -6.75
CA LEU A 110 -7.62 -0.37 -8.11
C LEU A 110 -8.64 0.64 -8.65
N SER A 111 -9.89 0.58 -8.19
CA SER A 111 -10.90 1.54 -8.59
C SER A 111 -10.70 2.92 -7.98
N ASN A 112 -10.13 2.97 -6.79
CA ASN A 112 -9.74 4.22 -6.13
C ASN A 112 -8.28 4.61 -6.45
N SER A 113 -7.65 3.94 -7.42
CA SER A 113 -6.29 4.24 -7.87
C SER A 113 -6.30 5.37 -8.91
N VAL A 114 -5.19 6.11 -8.98
CA VAL A 114 -4.89 6.99 -10.12
C VAL A 114 -4.90 6.28 -11.49
N LEU A 115 -4.93 4.93 -11.51
CA LEU A 115 -5.03 4.12 -12.72
C LEU A 115 -6.46 4.08 -13.31
N GLU A 116 -7.52 4.19 -12.49
CA GLU A 116 -8.91 4.11 -12.99
C GLU A 116 -9.24 5.30 -13.93
N ASN A 117 -8.66 6.47 -13.67
CA ASN A 117 -8.89 7.69 -14.48
C ASN A 117 -7.95 7.82 -15.70
N ARG A 118 -7.14 6.81 -16.02
CA ARG A 118 -6.28 6.84 -17.21
C ARG A 118 -6.94 6.08 -18.36
N VAL A 119 -7.65 6.82 -19.21
CA VAL A 119 -7.53 6.54 -20.65
C VAL A 119 -6.05 6.72 -20.97
N ILE A 120 -5.30 5.62 -21.04
CA ILE A 120 -3.91 5.65 -21.49
C ILE A 120 -3.94 6.24 -22.90
N PRO A 121 -3.41 7.45 -23.14
CA PRO A 121 -3.23 7.90 -24.50
C PRO A 121 -2.14 6.99 -25.06
N MET A 122 -2.52 6.05 -25.93
CA MET A 122 -1.55 5.41 -26.81
C MET A 122 -1.05 6.48 -27.77
N SER A 123 -0.09 7.28 -27.35
CA SER A 123 0.77 7.99 -28.29
C SER A 123 1.79 6.97 -28.80
N VAL A 124 1.46 6.40 -29.94
CA VAL A 124 2.40 5.73 -30.84
C VAL A 124 3.44 6.74 -31.29
N GLN A 125 4.72 6.39 -31.16
CA GLN A 125 5.80 6.85 -32.03
C GLN A 125 6.61 5.65 -32.45
#